data_AF-A0A023AYN7-F1
#
_entry.id   AF-A0A023AYN7-F1
#
_cell.length_a   1.000
_cell.length_b   1.000
_cell.length_c   1.000
_cell.angle_alpha   90.00
_cell.angle_beta   90.00
_cell.angle_gamma   90.00
#
_symmetry.space_group_name_H-M   'P 1'
#
loop_
_entity.id
_entity.type
_entity.pdbx_description
1 polymer ?
#
loop_
_entity_poly.entity_id
_entity_poly.type
_entity_poly.pdbx_seq_one_letter_code
_entity_poly.pdbx_strand_id
1 'polypeptide(L)'
;MEKQSTLFSTEQIQLLSHDVHPTVRVDFEGATKYKDFYEADVEPDRVNWARHTLLMLAEDGELEGPLIAPLKTSVGSMCQLRDALLESYKTLEPSGDYKSLFWKGVCRPMLWADAEGRLIAASAAVANTRGYVCSRCESGPVVSLPAWNSVINTAMKDGYGWRGIPWRGFVPEDLRLPLKEWVAGGGAFTPRGQWPTGNDMRFVWPQEIEHAKGRIQTEAKKQGVKCDEYPWEATFMPRGESIRSSGDRAKDIIYMTMPNYLGVWRVANLGDLIKSHRFSLSVIHGLEADATQLISSSKEHRPPVKRDYYIGSYAQTYVVLEGDGSTGRSRLRLATVPYCLIAKDAKDASARQKAFWEQVKIDAGCAVSKYAR
;
A
#
# COMPACT_ATOMS: atom_id res chain seq x y z
N MET A 1 34.26 -3.81 20.95
CA MET A 1 33.18 -2.95 20.41
C MET A 1 33.83 -1.70 19.86
N GLU A 2 33.95 -1.59 18.55
CA GLU A 2 34.44 -0.37 17.90
C GLU A 2 33.39 0.74 18.02
N LYS A 3 33.82 1.94 18.43
CA LYS A 3 32.96 3.11 18.53
C LYS A 3 32.68 3.65 17.13
N GLN A 4 31.44 3.54 16.65
CA GLN A 4 31.00 4.16 15.40
C GLN A 4 30.73 5.66 15.60
N SER A 5 31.69 6.53 15.31
CA SER A 5 31.70 7.98 15.63
C SER A 5 31.00 8.90 14.62
N THR A 6 30.18 8.39 13.70
CA THR A 6 29.72 9.17 12.55
C THR A 6 28.20 9.33 12.46
N LEU A 7 27.75 10.48 11.96
CA LEU A 7 26.37 10.72 11.51
C LEU A 7 26.29 10.74 9.98
N PHE A 8 25.14 10.29 9.44
CA PHE A 8 25.02 9.87 8.04
C PHE A 8 24.77 11.04 7.07
N SER A 9 25.59 11.13 6.02
CA SER A 9 25.27 11.87 4.78
C SER A 9 24.60 10.92 3.77
N THR A 10 23.70 11.43 2.93
CA THR A 10 23.09 10.65 1.82
C THR A 10 24.13 10.09 0.85
N GLU A 11 25.31 10.72 0.78
CA GLU A 11 26.41 10.30 -0.08
C GLU A 11 27.34 9.24 0.57
N GLN A 12 27.23 9.02 1.90
CA GLN A 12 27.94 7.95 2.64
C GLN A 12 27.33 6.55 2.42
N ILE A 13 26.16 6.50 1.80
CA ILE A 13 25.43 5.28 1.49
C ILE A 13 25.92 4.78 0.13
N GLN A 14 26.92 3.90 0.14
CA GLN A 14 27.46 3.31 -1.09
C GLN A 14 26.67 2.06 -1.46
N LEU A 15 26.24 2.01 -2.72
CA LEU A 15 25.64 0.83 -3.31
C LEU A 15 26.77 -0.10 -3.78
N LEU A 16 27.03 -1.19 -3.06
CA LEU A 16 28.12 -2.11 -3.39
C LEU A 16 27.77 -3.10 -4.51
N SER A 17 26.48 -3.38 -4.73
CA SER A 17 26.04 -4.19 -5.88
C SER A 17 24.75 -3.65 -6.48
N HIS A 18 24.61 -3.83 -7.78
CA HIS A 18 23.39 -3.54 -8.55
C HIS A 18 22.45 -4.75 -8.61
N ASP A 19 22.67 -5.76 -7.78
CA ASP A 19 21.83 -6.95 -7.74
C ASP A 19 20.47 -6.64 -7.10
N VAL A 20 19.55 -7.59 -7.26
CA VAL A 20 18.17 -7.54 -6.74
C VAL A 20 18.10 -7.24 -5.23
N HIS A 21 19.20 -7.51 -4.50
CA HIS A 21 19.42 -7.05 -3.12
C HIS A 21 20.66 -6.14 -3.09
N PRO A 22 20.50 -4.81 -3.22
CA PRO A 22 21.64 -3.92 -3.15
C PRO A 22 22.25 -4.02 -1.76
N THR A 23 23.50 -4.48 -1.70
CA THR A 23 24.27 -4.41 -0.46
C THR A 23 24.65 -2.95 -0.28
N VAL A 24 24.01 -2.29 0.68
CA VAL A 24 24.32 -0.92 1.05
C VAL A 24 25.39 -0.95 2.13
N ARG A 25 26.57 -0.42 1.82
CA ARG A 25 27.61 -0.17 2.81
C ARG A 25 27.58 1.29 3.17
N VAL A 26 27.50 1.56 4.47
CA VAL A 26 27.85 2.87 4.99
C VAL A 26 29.37 2.96 4.97
N ASP A 27 29.91 3.85 4.14
CA ASP A 27 31.34 4.10 4.09
C ASP A 27 31.75 4.98 5.28
N PHE A 28 32.14 4.30 6.37
CA PHE A 28 32.71 4.94 7.56
C PHE A 28 34.15 5.43 7.33
N GLU A 29 34.89 4.87 6.38
CA GLU A 29 36.30 5.19 6.13
C GLU A 29 36.45 6.51 5.33
N GLY A 30 35.46 6.84 4.50
CA GLY A 30 35.40 8.07 3.69
C GLY A 30 34.53 9.20 4.24
N ALA A 31 33.94 9.02 5.43
CA ALA A 31 32.88 9.87 5.98
C ALA A 31 33.23 11.37 6.02
N THR A 32 34.49 11.73 6.27
CA THR A 32 35.01 13.11 6.35
C THR A 32 34.99 13.88 5.02
N LYS A 33 34.77 13.21 3.88
CA LYS A 33 34.83 13.81 2.54
C LYS A 33 33.50 14.41 2.07
N TYR A 34 32.42 14.19 2.82
CA TYR A 34 31.07 14.61 2.43
C TYR A 34 30.75 16.00 2.96
N LYS A 35 30.07 16.81 2.15
CA LYS A 35 29.88 18.26 2.37
C LYS A 35 29.13 18.59 3.68
N ASP A 36 28.28 17.67 4.14
CA ASP A 36 27.49 17.78 5.37
C ASP A 36 27.97 16.81 6.47
N PHE A 37 29.21 16.34 6.37
CA PHE A 37 29.81 15.51 7.41
C PHE A 37 29.96 16.30 8.71
N TYR A 38 29.50 15.70 9.81
CA TYR A 38 29.72 16.20 11.16
C TYR A 38 30.31 15.08 12.01
N GLU A 39 31.49 15.34 12.58
CA GLU A 39 32.12 14.44 13.53
C GLU A 39 31.43 14.64 14.89
N ALA A 40 30.79 13.59 15.40
CA ALA A 40 30.15 13.63 16.71
C ALA A 40 31.01 12.77 17.65
N ASP A 41 31.98 13.44 18.28
CA ASP A 41 33.01 12.81 19.12
C ASP A 41 32.44 12.09 20.35
N VAL A 42 31.20 12.41 20.73
CA VAL A 42 30.54 11.86 21.91
C VAL A 42 29.12 11.38 21.60
N GLU A 43 28.68 10.35 22.33
CA GLU A 43 27.35 9.74 22.18
C GLU A 43 26.17 10.74 22.27
N PRO A 44 26.17 11.71 23.20
CA PRO A 44 25.08 12.68 23.29
C PRO A 44 24.86 13.48 22.01
N ASP A 45 25.91 13.82 21.29
CA ASP A 45 25.82 14.60 20.04
C ASP A 45 25.24 13.73 18.92
N ARG A 46 25.69 12.46 18.81
CA ARG A 46 25.12 11.48 17.87
C ARG A 46 23.63 11.29 18.10
N VAL A 47 23.24 11.16 19.37
CA VAL A 47 21.85 10.96 19.79
C VAL A 47 21.00 12.19 19.49
N ASN A 48 21.51 13.39 19.78
CA ASN A 48 20.80 14.64 19.51
C ASN A 48 20.56 14.85 18.01
N TRP A 49 21.55 14.57 17.17
CA TRP A 49 21.41 14.66 15.73
C TRP A 49 20.46 13.61 15.16
N ALA A 50 20.59 12.34 15.56
CA ALA A 50 19.66 11.30 15.14
C ALA A 50 18.22 11.65 15.53
N ARG A 51 18.00 12.13 16.76
CA ARG A 51 16.71 12.64 17.24
C ARG A 51 16.22 13.81 16.41
N HIS A 52 17.08 14.78 16.09
CA HIS A 52 16.73 15.94 15.27
C HIS A 52 16.28 15.52 13.86
N THR A 53 17.01 14.61 13.21
CA THR A 53 16.62 14.06 11.90
C THR A 53 15.28 13.34 11.97
N LEU A 54 15.04 12.55 13.02
CA LEU A 54 13.76 11.85 13.21
C LEU A 54 12.60 12.82 13.45
N LEU A 55 12.83 13.92 14.17
CA LEU A 55 11.84 14.99 14.35
C LEU A 55 11.56 15.73 13.03
N MET A 56 12.58 16.05 12.23
CA MET A 56 12.36 16.63 10.91
C MET A 56 11.55 15.70 10.00
N LEU A 57 11.83 14.38 10.03
CA LEU A 57 11.05 13.40 9.27
C LEU A 57 9.60 13.29 9.78
N ALA A 58 9.38 13.38 11.09
CA ALA A 58 8.05 13.43 11.68
C ALA A 58 7.28 14.67 11.22
N GLU A 59 7.90 15.84 11.28
CA GLU A 59 7.33 17.12 10.84
C GLU A 59 7.02 17.13 9.34
N ASP A 60 7.95 16.64 8.50
CA ASP A 60 7.73 16.46 7.06
C ASP A 60 6.58 15.47 6.77
N GLY A 61 6.35 14.53 7.68
CA GLY A 61 5.23 13.59 7.66
C GLY A 61 3.94 14.12 8.29
N GLU A 62 3.91 15.40 8.67
CA GLU A 62 2.81 16.09 9.39
C GLU A 62 2.45 15.45 10.74
N LEU A 63 3.35 14.66 11.34
CA LEU A 63 3.11 14.05 12.65
C LEU A 63 3.29 15.09 13.77
N GLU A 64 2.23 15.35 14.52
CA GLU A 64 2.23 16.35 15.60
C GLU A 64 1.71 15.81 16.94
N GLY A 65 1.85 16.64 17.99
CA GLY A 65 1.20 16.42 19.27
C GLY A 65 1.74 15.22 20.07
N PRO A 66 0.86 14.47 20.76
CA PRO A 66 1.25 13.33 21.62
C PRO A 66 2.00 12.23 20.86
N LEU A 67 1.79 12.14 19.54
CA LEU A 67 2.33 11.08 18.68
C LEU A 67 3.85 11.05 18.61
N ILE A 68 4.50 12.22 18.75
CA ILE A 68 5.95 12.38 18.69
C ILE A 68 6.53 13.02 19.96
N ALA A 69 5.71 13.18 21.00
CA ALA A 69 6.13 13.77 22.26
C ALA A 69 7.37 13.08 22.87
N PRO A 70 7.49 11.73 22.85
CA PRO A 70 8.69 11.05 23.35
C PRO A 70 9.98 11.43 22.61
N LEU A 71 9.89 11.85 21.34
CA LEU A 71 11.07 12.27 20.54
C LEU A 71 11.43 13.74 20.74
N LYS A 72 10.50 14.55 21.23
CA LYS A 72 10.76 15.96 21.56
C LYS A 72 11.59 16.11 22.82
N THR A 73 11.54 15.13 23.74
CA THR A 73 12.41 15.09 24.92
C THR A 73 13.86 14.80 24.55
N SER A 74 14.79 15.50 25.20
CA SER A 74 16.21 15.22 25.07
C SER A 74 16.52 13.83 25.63
N VAL A 75 17.31 13.06 24.90
CA VAL A 75 17.77 11.71 25.26
C VAL A 75 19.29 11.68 25.23
N GLY A 76 19.91 10.95 26.16
CA GLY A 76 21.36 10.95 26.36
C GLY A 76 22.09 9.76 25.74
N SER A 77 21.37 8.73 25.29
CA SER A 77 21.94 7.52 24.67
C SER A 77 21.09 6.99 23.51
N MET A 78 21.69 6.17 22.65
CA MET A 78 20.98 5.55 21.52
C MET A 78 19.89 4.57 21.98
N CYS A 79 20.08 3.93 23.14
CA CYS A 79 19.06 3.09 23.76
C CYS A 79 17.82 3.90 24.15
N GLN A 80 18.02 5.07 24.78
CA GLN A 80 16.92 5.97 25.13
C GLN A 80 16.22 6.53 23.89
N LEU A 81 16.96 6.86 22.83
CA LEU A 81 16.38 7.26 21.55
C LEU A 81 15.54 6.15 20.92
N ARG A 82 16.02 4.90 20.93
CA ARG A 82 15.28 3.73 20.46
C ARG A 82 13.97 3.56 21.25
N ASP A 83 14.02 3.69 22.56
CA ASP A 83 12.84 3.49 23.41
C ASP A 83 11.81 4.61 23.19
N ALA A 84 12.25 5.87 23.02
CA ALA A 84 11.41 7.00 22.63
C ALA A 84 10.78 6.83 21.24
N LEU A 85 11.54 6.29 20.27
CA LEU A 85 11.03 5.92 18.95
C LEU A 85 9.92 4.85 19.05
N LEU A 86 10.16 3.80 19.85
CA LEU A 86 9.19 2.73 20.06
C LEU A 86 7.92 3.23 20.75
N GLU A 87 8.04 4.15 21.70
CA GLU A 87 6.88 4.76 22.38
C GLU A 87 6.06 5.65 21.45
N SER A 88 6.72 6.49 20.65
CA SER A 88 6.07 7.28 19.60
C SER A 88 5.33 6.37 18.61
N TYR A 89 5.97 5.25 18.23
CA TYR A 89 5.37 4.26 17.33
C TYR A 89 4.16 3.55 17.93
N LYS A 90 4.21 3.16 19.21
CA LYS A 90 3.08 2.53 19.91
C LYS A 90 1.87 3.47 19.97
N THR A 91 2.12 4.77 20.13
CA THR A 91 1.07 5.79 20.09
C THR A 91 0.47 5.93 18.69
N LEU A 92 1.31 5.87 17.64
CA LEU A 92 0.90 5.90 16.24
C LEU A 92 0.16 4.64 15.77
N GLU A 93 0.54 3.46 16.25
CA GLU A 93 -0.01 2.17 15.86
C GLU A 93 -0.31 1.29 17.10
N PRO A 94 -1.42 1.57 17.82
CA PRO A 94 -1.79 0.84 19.03
C PRO A 94 -2.15 -0.64 18.80
N SER A 95 -2.34 -1.05 17.55
CA SER A 95 -2.76 -2.40 17.16
C SER A 95 -1.71 -3.48 17.47
N GLY A 96 -0.45 -3.09 17.71
CA GLY A 96 0.64 -4.03 17.92
C GLY A 96 1.23 -4.62 16.64
N ASP A 97 0.89 -4.10 15.46
CA ASP A 97 1.49 -4.52 14.17
C ASP A 97 2.88 -3.87 13.94
N TYR A 98 3.68 -3.74 15.02
CA TYR A 98 5.02 -3.15 15.07
C TYR A 98 6.07 -3.94 14.27
N LYS A 99 5.72 -5.14 13.79
CA LYS A 99 6.55 -5.96 12.90
C LYS A 99 6.67 -5.41 11.49
N SER A 100 5.87 -4.39 11.16
CA SER A 100 5.89 -3.77 9.84
C SER A 100 7.16 -2.99 9.54
N LEU A 101 8.02 -2.64 10.53
CA LEU A 101 9.25 -1.83 10.31
C LEU A 101 8.99 -0.42 9.73
N PHE A 102 7.73 0.06 9.65
CA PHE A 102 7.36 1.27 8.89
C PHE A 102 6.55 2.28 9.73
N TRP A 103 7.09 3.48 9.93
CA TRP A 103 6.31 4.58 10.50
C TRP A 103 5.10 4.92 9.60
N LYS A 104 3.90 4.66 10.12
CA LYS A 104 2.62 4.96 9.47
C LYS A 104 2.54 6.46 9.18
N GLY A 105 2.45 6.81 7.89
CA GLY A 105 2.38 8.20 7.43
C GLY A 105 3.72 8.85 7.04
N VAL A 106 4.87 8.27 7.38
CA VAL A 106 6.19 8.91 7.11
C VAL A 106 7.04 8.12 6.12
N CYS A 107 7.24 6.82 6.35
CA CYS A 107 8.23 6.04 5.61
C CYS A 107 7.69 5.29 4.37
N ARG A 108 6.41 5.49 4.03
CA ARG A 108 5.73 4.80 2.92
C ARG A 108 5.67 5.70 1.68
N PRO A 109 5.98 5.21 0.47
CA PRO A 109 5.80 5.98 -0.77
C PRO A 109 4.36 6.45 -0.94
N MET A 110 4.17 7.64 -1.50
CA MET A 110 2.85 8.20 -1.80
C MET A 110 2.41 7.84 -3.21
N LEU A 111 1.20 7.27 -3.31
CA LEU A 111 0.48 7.07 -4.56
C LEU A 111 -0.46 8.26 -4.81
N TRP A 112 -0.27 8.95 -5.93
CA TRP A 112 -1.10 10.08 -6.32
C TRP A 112 -1.27 10.17 -7.84
N ALA A 113 -2.21 10.96 -8.30
CA ALA A 113 -2.42 11.21 -9.73
C ALA A 113 -1.66 12.48 -10.14
N ASP A 114 -0.86 12.40 -11.19
CA ASP A 114 -0.20 13.55 -11.81
C ASP A 114 -1.18 14.42 -12.63
N ALA A 115 -0.67 15.50 -13.22
CA ALA A 115 -1.44 16.43 -14.03
C ALA A 115 -2.06 15.77 -15.28
N GLU A 116 -1.43 14.72 -15.81
CA GLU A 116 -1.94 13.96 -16.95
C GLU A 116 -3.00 12.92 -16.54
N GLY A 117 -3.19 12.69 -15.24
CA GLY A 117 -4.09 11.68 -14.70
C GLY A 117 -3.48 10.27 -14.69
N ARG A 118 -2.16 10.18 -14.56
CA ARG A 118 -1.42 8.93 -14.35
C ARG A 118 -1.18 8.73 -12.87
N LEU A 119 -1.39 7.51 -12.41
CA LEU A 119 -0.99 7.12 -11.07
C LEU A 119 0.54 7.07 -11.02
N ILE A 120 1.13 7.86 -10.13
CA ILE A 120 2.56 7.92 -9.90
C ILE A 120 2.88 7.59 -8.44
N ALA A 121 4.02 6.93 -8.23
CA ALA A 121 4.57 6.70 -6.91
C ALA A 121 5.72 7.69 -6.67
N ALA A 122 5.66 8.41 -5.55
CA ALA A 122 6.66 9.39 -5.16
C ALA A 122 7.12 9.13 -3.72
N SER A 123 8.38 9.43 -3.40
CA SER A 123 8.80 9.48 -1.99
C SER A 123 8.18 10.72 -1.31
N ALA A 124 7.95 10.65 0.00
CA ALA A 124 7.39 11.77 0.76
C ALA A 124 8.24 13.06 0.63
N ALA A 125 9.56 12.91 0.51
CA ALA A 125 10.50 14.02 0.32
C ALA A 125 10.35 14.75 -1.04
N VAL A 126 9.84 14.06 -2.06
CA VAL A 126 9.65 14.63 -3.40
C VAL A 126 8.36 15.46 -3.49
N ALA A 127 7.31 15.08 -2.76
CA ALA A 127 6.09 15.88 -2.67
C ALA A 127 6.34 17.25 -2.01
N ASN A 128 7.32 17.32 -1.11
CA ASN A 128 7.67 18.52 -0.32
C ASN A 128 9.01 19.18 -0.76
N THR A 129 9.25 19.27 -2.07
CA THR A 129 10.28 20.15 -2.70
C THR A 129 11.76 19.94 -2.35
N ARG A 130 12.18 18.91 -1.60
CA ARG A 130 13.60 18.71 -1.21
C ARG A 130 14.49 17.97 -2.22
N GLY A 131 14.02 17.73 -3.44
CA GLY A 131 14.78 17.01 -4.46
C GLY A 131 14.91 15.51 -4.17
N TYR A 132 15.40 14.75 -5.15
CA TYR A 132 15.50 13.29 -5.07
C TYR A 132 16.78 12.88 -4.34
N VAL A 133 16.68 11.93 -3.42
CA VAL A 133 17.86 11.35 -2.73
C VAL A 133 18.76 10.59 -3.73
N CYS A 134 18.17 9.96 -4.75
CA CYS A 134 18.88 9.37 -5.89
C CYS A 134 17.92 9.09 -7.06
N SER A 135 18.46 8.71 -8.22
CA SER A 135 17.68 8.41 -9.45
C SER A 135 16.72 7.22 -9.32
N ARG A 136 16.87 6.40 -8.28
CA ARG A 136 15.96 5.28 -7.94
C ARG A 136 14.74 5.72 -7.12
N CYS A 137 14.83 6.90 -6.48
CA CYS A 137 13.76 7.55 -5.72
C CYS A 137 12.95 8.54 -6.57
N GLU A 138 13.26 8.65 -7.86
CA GLU A 138 12.52 9.48 -8.81
C GLU A 138 11.06 9.05 -8.88
N SER A 139 10.17 10.04 -8.98
CA SER A 139 8.75 9.76 -9.18
C SER A 139 8.55 9.11 -10.54
N GLY A 140 7.65 8.14 -10.62
CA GLY A 140 7.38 7.46 -11.88
C GLY A 140 5.98 6.85 -11.96
N PRO A 141 5.44 6.64 -13.18
CA PRO A 141 4.15 6.00 -13.38
C PRO A 141 4.12 4.58 -12.82
N VAL A 142 3.10 4.27 -12.03
CA VAL A 142 2.89 2.94 -11.47
C VAL A 142 2.35 2.02 -12.56
N VAL A 143 3.05 0.93 -12.88
CA VAL A 143 2.57 -0.08 -13.84
C VAL A 143 2.20 -1.43 -13.21
N SER A 144 2.58 -1.65 -11.94
CA SER A 144 2.24 -2.80 -11.11
C SER A 144 2.16 -2.42 -9.63
N LEU A 145 1.56 -3.28 -8.81
CA LEU A 145 1.41 -3.13 -7.35
C LEU A 145 2.14 -4.28 -6.63
N PRO A 146 3.48 -4.36 -6.71
CA PRO A 146 4.21 -5.52 -6.24
C PRO A 146 4.43 -5.50 -4.72
N ALA A 147 3.41 -5.07 -3.96
CA ALA A 147 3.42 -5.09 -2.50
C ALA A 147 2.94 -6.45 -1.98
N TRP A 148 3.66 -7.05 -1.04
CA TRP A 148 3.24 -8.30 -0.43
C TRP A 148 1.82 -8.19 0.12
N ASN A 149 0.92 -9.04 -0.37
CA ASN A 149 -0.50 -8.97 -0.05
C ASN A 149 -1.15 -10.36 -0.09
N SER A 150 -2.41 -10.46 0.34
CA SER A 150 -3.17 -11.71 0.38
C SER A 150 -3.24 -12.44 -0.96
N VAL A 151 -3.37 -11.72 -2.08
CA VAL A 151 -3.40 -12.26 -3.45
C VAL A 151 -2.08 -12.94 -3.79
N ILE A 152 -0.95 -12.29 -3.45
CA ILE A 152 0.40 -12.85 -3.63
C ILE A 152 0.55 -14.11 -2.77
N ASN A 153 0.14 -14.07 -1.50
CA ASN A 153 0.17 -15.25 -0.63
C ASN A 153 -0.62 -16.43 -1.22
N THR A 154 -1.78 -16.15 -1.81
CA THR A 154 -2.60 -17.16 -2.48
C THR A 154 -1.85 -17.76 -3.67
N ALA A 155 -1.25 -16.94 -4.54
CA ALA A 155 -0.43 -17.43 -5.64
C ALA A 155 0.76 -18.30 -5.17
N MET A 156 1.37 -17.98 -4.03
CA MET A 156 2.53 -18.73 -3.50
C MET A 156 2.18 -20.09 -2.89
N LYS A 157 0.96 -20.28 -2.37
CA LYS A 157 0.56 -21.52 -1.71
C LYS A 157 0.47 -22.71 -2.65
N ASP A 158 0.24 -22.48 -3.94
CA ASP A 158 0.14 -23.55 -4.93
C ASP A 158 1.50 -24.20 -5.25
N GLY A 159 2.63 -23.67 -4.75
CA GLY A 159 3.96 -24.30 -4.86
C GLY A 159 4.56 -24.34 -6.28
N TYR A 160 3.74 -24.12 -7.30
CA TYR A 160 4.16 -24.05 -8.70
C TYR A 160 4.57 -22.63 -9.05
N GLY A 161 5.85 -22.44 -9.39
CA GLY A 161 6.34 -21.20 -10.00
C GLY A 161 6.02 -21.12 -11.49
N TRP A 162 6.17 -19.94 -12.07
CA TRP A 162 6.05 -19.75 -13.52
C TRP A 162 7.34 -20.18 -14.22
N ARG A 163 7.28 -21.20 -15.09
CA ARG A 163 8.45 -21.74 -15.82
C ARG A 163 9.64 -22.09 -14.90
N GLY A 164 9.35 -22.64 -13.72
CA GLY A 164 10.36 -22.98 -12.71
C GLY A 164 10.86 -21.79 -11.87
N ILE A 165 10.27 -20.60 -12.05
CA ILE A 165 10.62 -19.40 -11.29
C ILE A 165 9.58 -19.23 -10.17
N PRO A 166 9.99 -19.29 -8.89
CA PRO A 166 9.08 -19.07 -7.78
C PRO A 166 8.38 -17.72 -7.90
N TRP A 167 7.10 -17.63 -7.55
CA TRP A 167 6.36 -16.35 -7.56
C TRP A 167 7.03 -15.25 -6.75
N ARG A 168 7.79 -15.61 -5.71
CA ARG A 168 8.62 -14.69 -4.93
C ARG A 168 9.64 -13.92 -5.78
N GLY A 169 10.14 -14.50 -6.86
CA GLY A 169 11.05 -13.81 -7.78
C GLY A 169 10.42 -12.66 -8.57
N PHE A 170 9.10 -12.49 -8.51
CA PHE A 170 8.37 -11.39 -9.14
C PHE A 170 7.93 -10.31 -8.15
N VAL A 171 8.32 -10.41 -6.88
CA VAL A 171 7.96 -9.48 -5.81
C VAL A 171 9.24 -8.91 -5.17
N PRO A 172 9.45 -7.59 -5.16
CA PRO A 172 10.59 -6.97 -4.50
C PRO A 172 10.64 -7.31 -3.02
N GLU A 173 11.86 -7.41 -2.47
CA GLU A 173 12.02 -7.58 -1.02
C GLU A 173 11.80 -6.28 -0.24
N ASP A 174 12.18 -5.14 -0.82
CA ASP A 174 11.93 -3.82 -0.24
C ASP A 174 10.95 -3.05 -1.13
N LEU A 175 9.78 -2.75 -0.57
CA LEU A 175 8.73 -2.01 -1.25
C LEU A 175 8.98 -0.51 -1.25
N ARG A 176 10.03 -0.02 -0.58
CA ARG A 176 10.34 1.41 -0.55
C ARG A 176 11.14 1.82 -1.77
N LEU A 177 11.95 0.89 -2.31
CA LEU A 177 12.85 1.19 -3.40
C LEU A 177 13.15 -0.03 -4.28
N PRO A 178 13.33 0.21 -5.58
CA PRO A 178 13.25 1.51 -6.25
C PRO A 178 11.92 1.70 -7.00
N LEU A 179 11.36 2.89 -6.83
CA LEU A 179 10.08 3.28 -7.43
C LEU A 179 10.15 3.18 -8.96
N LYS A 180 11.27 3.61 -9.57
CA LYS A 180 11.59 3.50 -11.00
C LYS A 180 11.55 2.09 -11.60
N GLU A 181 11.81 1.04 -10.83
CA GLU A 181 11.79 -0.33 -11.39
C GLU A 181 10.37 -0.88 -11.52
N TRP A 182 9.37 -0.17 -10.98
CA TRP A 182 7.95 -0.50 -11.11
C TRP A 182 7.28 0.20 -12.29
N VAL A 183 8.07 0.87 -13.16
CA VAL A 183 7.60 2.03 -13.94
C VAL A 183 7.65 1.88 -15.46
N ALA A 184 8.42 0.97 -16.05
CA ALA A 184 8.43 0.83 -17.52
C ALA A 184 8.84 -0.55 -18.04
N GLY A 185 8.12 -1.03 -19.07
CA GLY A 185 8.57 -2.07 -20.00
C GLY A 185 8.80 -3.48 -19.44
N GLY A 186 8.40 -3.76 -18.20
CA GLY A 186 8.73 -5.02 -17.54
C GLY A 186 10.19 -5.11 -17.07
N GLY A 187 10.85 -4.01 -16.75
CA GLY A 187 12.21 -4.06 -16.18
C GLY A 187 12.31 -4.86 -14.86
N ALA A 188 13.54 -5.30 -14.52
CA ALA A 188 14.08 -5.94 -13.30
C ALA A 188 13.29 -7.07 -12.59
N PHE A 189 11.97 -6.93 -12.40
CA PHE A 189 11.07 -7.89 -11.74
C PHE A 189 10.19 -8.68 -12.72
N THR A 190 10.52 -8.63 -14.02
CA THR A 190 10.14 -9.70 -14.93
C THR A 190 11.32 -10.65 -15.12
N PRO A 191 11.37 -11.75 -14.37
CA PRO A 191 12.25 -12.85 -14.68
C PRO A 191 12.20 -13.17 -16.18
N ARG A 192 13.34 -13.00 -16.86
CA ARG A 192 13.53 -13.18 -18.31
C ARG A 192 12.82 -12.15 -19.21
N GLY A 193 12.50 -10.96 -18.71
CA GLY A 193 11.85 -9.92 -19.53
C GLY A 193 10.37 -10.20 -19.83
N GLN A 194 9.75 -11.14 -19.11
CA GLN A 194 8.41 -11.63 -19.41
C GLN A 194 7.53 -11.70 -18.16
N TRP A 195 6.28 -11.26 -18.32
CA TRP A 195 5.24 -11.47 -17.33
C TRP A 195 4.56 -12.83 -17.54
N PRO A 196 4.10 -13.48 -16.45
CA PRO A 196 3.15 -14.57 -16.53
C PRO A 196 1.92 -14.19 -17.36
N THR A 197 1.38 -15.16 -18.10
CA THR A 197 0.14 -14.96 -18.84
C THR A 197 -1.06 -15.06 -17.90
N GLY A 198 -2.20 -14.50 -18.29
CA GLY A 198 -3.44 -14.65 -17.51
C GLY A 198 -3.82 -16.12 -17.27
N ASN A 199 -3.49 -17.01 -18.21
CA ASN A 199 -3.72 -18.46 -18.06
C ASN A 199 -2.93 -19.08 -16.91
N ASP A 200 -1.76 -18.52 -16.58
CA ASP A 200 -0.92 -18.96 -15.46
C ASP A 200 -1.52 -18.53 -14.11
N MET A 201 -2.37 -17.49 -14.10
CA MET A 201 -3.00 -16.90 -12.90
C MET A 201 -4.46 -17.29 -12.71
N ARG A 202 -5.03 -18.15 -13.57
CA ARG A 202 -6.48 -18.44 -13.63
C ARG A 202 -7.09 -18.97 -12.33
N PHE A 203 -6.28 -19.57 -11.46
CA PHE A 203 -6.73 -20.15 -10.19
C PHE A 203 -6.61 -19.19 -9.00
N VAL A 204 -5.78 -18.16 -9.11
CA VAL A 204 -5.43 -17.27 -7.99
C VAL A 204 -6.66 -16.50 -7.50
N TRP A 205 -7.45 -15.92 -8.42
CA TRP A 205 -8.63 -15.15 -8.04
C TRP A 205 -9.74 -16.01 -7.41
N PRO A 206 -10.13 -17.17 -7.98
CA PRO A 206 -11.06 -18.09 -7.31
C PRO A 206 -10.63 -18.50 -5.90
N GLN A 207 -9.36 -18.85 -5.71
CA GLN A 207 -8.86 -19.22 -4.38
C GLN A 207 -8.86 -18.04 -3.40
N GLU A 208 -8.49 -16.85 -3.86
CA GLU A 208 -8.49 -15.65 -3.04
C GLU A 208 -9.91 -15.26 -2.60
N ILE A 209 -10.91 -15.46 -3.45
CA ILE A 209 -12.33 -15.28 -3.11
C ILE A 209 -12.73 -16.19 -1.94
N GLU A 210 -12.35 -17.46 -1.96
CA GLU A 210 -12.66 -18.40 -0.88
C GLU A 210 -11.92 -18.04 0.42
N HIS A 211 -10.66 -17.60 0.34
CA HIS A 211 -9.95 -17.07 1.50
C HIS A 211 -10.61 -15.81 2.05
N ALA A 212 -11.04 -14.89 1.17
CA ALA A 212 -11.70 -13.64 1.56
C ALA A 212 -13.06 -13.91 2.23
N LYS A 213 -13.83 -14.89 1.73
CA LYS A 213 -15.11 -15.31 2.32
C LYS A 213 -14.98 -15.60 3.81
N GLY A 214 -13.99 -16.41 4.21
CA GLY A 214 -13.75 -16.73 5.62
C GLY A 214 -13.40 -15.49 6.48
N ARG A 215 -12.61 -14.57 5.92
CA ARG A 215 -12.26 -13.30 6.58
C ARG A 215 -13.48 -12.37 6.71
N ILE A 216 -14.31 -12.28 5.68
CA ILE A 216 -15.54 -11.48 5.67
C ILE A 216 -16.56 -12.03 6.67
N GLN A 217 -16.73 -13.36 6.73
CA GLN A 217 -17.60 -14.01 7.73
C GLN A 217 -17.12 -13.71 9.16
N THR A 218 -15.81 -13.71 9.39
CA THR A 218 -15.23 -13.36 10.69
C THR A 218 -15.52 -11.90 11.03
N GLU A 219 -15.36 -10.99 10.07
CA GLU A 219 -15.66 -9.58 10.26
C GLU A 219 -17.17 -9.32 10.47
N ALA A 220 -18.04 -10.04 9.76
CA ALA A 220 -19.49 -9.96 9.94
C ALA A 220 -19.88 -10.31 11.38
N LYS A 221 -19.31 -11.40 11.93
CA LYS A 221 -19.50 -11.79 13.34
C LYS A 221 -19.00 -10.70 14.29
N LYS A 222 -17.81 -10.16 14.05
CA LYS A 222 -17.22 -9.08 14.87
C LYS A 222 -18.08 -7.81 14.89
N GLN A 223 -18.67 -7.45 13.76
CA GLN A 223 -19.53 -6.26 13.63
C GLN A 223 -20.99 -6.52 14.05
N GLY A 224 -21.35 -7.76 14.38
CA GLY A 224 -22.72 -8.15 14.71
C GLY A 224 -23.69 -8.06 13.52
N VAL A 225 -23.20 -8.28 12.30
CA VAL A 225 -23.98 -8.19 11.05
C VAL A 225 -23.98 -9.53 10.29
N LYS A 226 -24.82 -9.62 9.27
CA LYS A 226 -24.83 -10.76 8.35
C LYS A 226 -23.87 -10.51 7.19
N CYS A 227 -23.47 -11.57 6.52
CA CYS A 227 -22.83 -11.51 5.20
C CYS A 227 -23.51 -12.49 4.26
N ASP A 228 -23.51 -12.19 2.97
CA ASP A 228 -24.12 -13.03 1.94
C ASP A 228 -23.41 -12.83 0.59
N GLU A 229 -23.78 -13.64 -0.39
CA GLU A 229 -23.29 -13.51 -1.76
C GLU A 229 -23.75 -12.18 -2.36
N TYR A 230 -22.78 -11.49 -2.94
CA TYR A 230 -22.92 -10.16 -3.51
C TYR A 230 -22.92 -10.29 -5.05
N PRO A 231 -23.81 -9.59 -5.78
CA PRO A 231 -23.95 -9.78 -7.23
C PRO A 231 -22.62 -9.57 -7.96
N TRP A 232 -22.27 -10.50 -8.86
CA TRP A 232 -20.99 -10.51 -9.56
C TRP A 232 -20.77 -9.24 -10.37
N GLU A 233 -21.79 -8.75 -11.07
CA GLU A 233 -21.78 -7.48 -11.80
C GLU A 233 -21.47 -6.25 -10.93
N ALA A 234 -21.65 -6.37 -9.61
CA ALA A 234 -21.39 -5.32 -8.64
C ALA A 234 -20.03 -5.50 -7.93
N THR A 235 -19.21 -6.49 -8.30
CA THR A 235 -17.91 -6.74 -7.67
C THR A 235 -16.75 -6.00 -8.32
N PHE A 236 -16.82 -5.73 -9.63
CA PHE A 236 -15.77 -4.98 -10.33
C PHE A 236 -16.34 -4.33 -11.59
N MET A 237 -16.01 -3.05 -11.79
CA MET A 237 -16.44 -2.29 -12.98
C MET A 237 -15.19 -1.74 -13.70
N PRO A 238 -14.67 -2.48 -14.70
CA PRO A 238 -13.52 -2.04 -15.47
C PRO A 238 -13.81 -0.74 -16.22
N ARG A 239 -12.78 0.08 -16.47
CA ARG A 239 -12.94 1.35 -17.17
C ARG A 239 -13.40 1.15 -18.61
N GLY A 240 -14.40 1.92 -19.00
CA GLY A 240 -14.95 1.92 -20.36
C GLY A 240 -15.91 0.77 -20.66
N GLU A 241 -16.05 -0.19 -19.74
CA GLU A 241 -16.92 -1.35 -19.90
C GLU A 241 -17.89 -1.42 -18.71
N SER A 242 -19.19 -1.26 -18.97
CA SER A 242 -20.18 -1.79 -18.04
C SER A 242 -20.27 -3.29 -18.26
N ILE A 243 -20.09 -4.10 -17.22
CA ILE A 243 -20.49 -5.51 -17.27
C ILE A 243 -22.02 -5.50 -17.37
N ARG A 244 -22.54 -5.44 -18.60
CA ARG A 244 -23.99 -5.46 -18.89
C ARG A 244 -24.62 -6.85 -18.72
N SER A 245 -23.81 -7.81 -18.29
CA SER A 245 -24.23 -9.19 -18.03
C SER A 245 -24.51 -9.33 -16.54
N SER A 246 -25.46 -10.19 -16.18
CA SER A 246 -25.83 -10.48 -14.79
C SER A 246 -25.55 -11.95 -14.45
N GLY A 247 -25.37 -12.23 -13.15
CA GLY A 247 -25.27 -13.62 -12.66
C GLY A 247 -24.04 -14.36 -13.21
N ASP A 248 -24.22 -15.61 -13.64
CA ASP A 248 -23.11 -16.48 -14.08
C ASP A 248 -22.29 -15.88 -15.23
N ARG A 249 -22.92 -15.13 -16.14
CA ARG A 249 -22.18 -14.47 -17.23
C ARG A 249 -21.29 -13.33 -16.71
N ALA A 250 -21.73 -12.60 -15.68
CA ALA A 250 -20.90 -11.59 -15.04
C ALA A 250 -19.70 -12.23 -14.33
N LYS A 251 -19.95 -13.35 -13.63
CA LYS A 251 -18.92 -14.18 -13.00
C LYS A 251 -17.87 -14.65 -13.99
N ASP A 252 -18.29 -15.20 -15.13
CA ASP A 252 -17.38 -15.67 -16.18
C ASP A 252 -16.51 -14.52 -16.72
N ILE A 253 -17.10 -13.35 -16.97
CA ILE A 253 -16.36 -12.15 -17.40
C ILE A 253 -15.29 -11.77 -16.36
N ILE A 254 -15.64 -11.76 -15.08
CA ILE A 254 -14.69 -11.41 -14.01
C ILE A 254 -13.57 -12.45 -13.91
N TYR A 255 -13.89 -13.73 -14.02
CA TYR A 255 -12.91 -14.81 -14.06
C TYR A 255 -12.01 -14.78 -15.29
N MET A 256 -12.48 -14.27 -16.43
CA MET A 256 -11.62 -14.06 -17.60
C MET A 256 -10.77 -12.79 -17.48
N THR A 257 -11.28 -11.77 -16.80
CA THR A 257 -10.66 -10.43 -16.74
C THR A 257 -9.60 -10.33 -15.64
N MET A 258 -9.89 -10.79 -14.42
CA MET A 258 -8.97 -10.65 -13.27
C MET A 258 -7.59 -11.30 -13.49
N PRO A 259 -7.47 -12.48 -14.12
CA PRO A 259 -6.16 -13.09 -14.36
C PRO A 259 -5.23 -12.23 -15.23
N ASN A 260 -5.77 -11.43 -16.14
CA ASN A 260 -4.96 -10.51 -16.97
C ASN A 260 -4.33 -9.40 -16.14
N TYR A 261 -5.03 -8.88 -15.13
CA TYR A 261 -4.46 -7.93 -14.18
C TYR A 261 -3.49 -8.61 -13.21
N LEU A 262 -3.80 -9.82 -12.76
CA LEU A 262 -2.95 -10.60 -11.85
C LEU A 262 -1.61 -10.99 -12.46
N GLY A 263 -1.58 -11.33 -13.76
CA GLY A 263 -0.35 -11.69 -14.48
C GLY A 263 0.73 -10.62 -14.43
N VAL A 264 0.36 -9.37 -14.16
CA VAL A 264 1.26 -8.22 -14.04
C VAL A 264 1.19 -7.53 -12.67
N TRP A 265 0.71 -8.24 -11.64
CA TRP A 265 0.54 -7.76 -10.26
C TRP A 265 -0.24 -6.46 -10.14
N ARG A 266 -1.33 -6.30 -10.91
CA ARG A 266 -2.18 -5.09 -10.84
C ARG A 266 -3.36 -5.23 -9.88
N VAL A 267 -3.46 -6.33 -9.14
CA VAL A 267 -4.52 -6.54 -8.13
C VAL A 267 -3.87 -6.69 -6.76
N ALA A 268 -4.34 -5.91 -5.78
CA ALA A 268 -3.88 -6.00 -4.40
C ALA A 268 -5.04 -5.81 -3.42
N ASN A 269 -4.99 -6.44 -2.25
CA ASN A 269 -5.89 -6.08 -1.16
C ASN A 269 -5.60 -4.65 -0.69
N LEU A 270 -6.64 -3.83 -0.50
CA LEU A 270 -6.46 -2.43 -0.11
C LEU A 270 -5.80 -2.28 1.26
N GLY A 271 -6.17 -3.13 2.22
CA GLY A 271 -5.61 -3.10 3.57
C GLY A 271 -4.12 -3.42 3.57
N ASP A 272 -3.71 -4.44 2.81
CA ASP A 272 -2.30 -4.78 2.65
C ASP A 272 -1.51 -3.70 1.89
N LEU A 273 -2.11 -3.11 0.84
CA LEU A 273 -1.45 -2.08 0.06
C LEU A 273 -1.21 -0.81 0.89
N ILE A 274 -2.18 -0.41 1.72
CA ILE A 274 -2.05 0.71 2.64
C ILE A 274 -0.94 0.47 3.67
N LYS A 275 -0.66 -0.76 4.10
CA LYS A 275 0.50 -1.01 4.98
C LYS A 275 1.83 -0.61 4.33
N SER A 276 1.90 -0.66 3.00
CA SER A 276 3.13 -0.40 2.24
C SER A 276 3.16 1.00 1.60
N HIS A 277 2.00 1.62 1.36
CA HIS A 277 1.87 2.89 0.63
C HIS A 277 1.00 3.92 1.36
N ARG A 278 1.30 5.20 1.16
CA ARG A 278 0.38 6.31 1.37
C ARG A 278 -0.44 6.56 0.11
N PHE A 279 -1.57 7.21 0.27
CA PHE A 279 -2.43 7.61 -0.84
C PHE A 279 -2.69 9.11 -0.76
N SER A 280 -2.83 9.78 -1.89
CA SER A 280 -3.43 11.11 -1.90
C SER A 280 -4.92 11.01 -1.61
N LEU A 281 -5.50 12.10 -1.09
CA LEU A 281 -6.94 12.18 -0.85
C LEU A 281 -7.75 11.99 -2.15
N SER A 282 -7.23 12.46 -3.29
CA SER A 282 -7.87 12.27 -4.59
C SER A 282 -7.98 10.81 -5.00
N VAL A 283 -6.95 9.99 -4.74
CA VAL A 283 -7.00 8.54 -5.03
C VAL A 283 -8.02 7.86 -4.12
N ILE A 284 -8.03 8.18 -2.82
CA ILE A 284 -9.03 7.59 -1.88
C ILE A 284 -10.45 8.00 -2.24
N HIS A 285 -10.71 9.26 -2.60
CA HIS A 285 -12.03 9.69 -3.06
C HIS A 285 -12.47 8.94 -4.34
N GLY A 286 -11.54 8.61 -5.23
CA GLY A 286 -11.82 7.76 -6.39
C GLY A 286 -12.26 6.35 -5.98
N LEU A 287 -11.57 5.74 -5.03
CA LEU A 287 -11.94 4.41 -4.51
C LEU A 287 -13.28 4.42 -3.74
N GLU A 288 -13.55 5.47 -2.97
CA GLU A 288 -14.82 5.66 -2.25
C GLU A 288 -16.00 5.86 -3.22
N ALA A 289 -15.77 6.61 -4.32
CA ALA A 289 -16.74 6.76 -5.39
C ALA A 289 -17.01 5.42 -6.10
N ASP A 290 -15.97 4.63 -6.37
CA ASP A 290 -16.11 3.28 -6.93
C ASP A 290 -16.92 2.37 -6.00
N ALA A 291 -16.67 2.40 -4.70
CA ALA A 291 -17.45 1.67 -3.70
C ALA A 291 -18.94 2.00 -3.77
N THR A 292 -19.25 3.29 -3.87
CA THR A 292 -20.62 3.79 -3.96
C THR A 292 -21.28 3.35 -5.26
N GLN A 293 -20.53 3.34 -6.37
CA GLN A 293 -20.99 2.86 -7.66
C GLN A 293 -21.30 1.36 -7.61
N LEU A 294 -20.37 0.54 -7.11
CA LEU A 294 -20.56 -0.91 -6.95
C LEU A 294 -21.83 -1.22 -6.14
N ILE A 295 -22.00 -0.58 -4.98
CA ILE A 295 -23.19 -0.77 -4.12
C ILE A 295 -24.47 -0.31 -4.84
N SER A 296 -24.44 0.79 -5.59
CA SER A 296 -25.60 1.28 -6.33
C SER A 296 -25.99 0.32 -7.46
N SER A 297 -25.02 -0.18 -8.22
CA SER A 297 -25.24 -1.17 -9.28
C SER A 297 -25.85 -2.46 -8.74
N SER A 298 -25.51 -2.89 -7.52
CA SER A 298 -26.15 -4.07 -6.90
C SER A 298 -27.67 -3.90 -6.66
N LYS A 299 -28.15 -2.67 -6.47
CA LYS A 299 -29.57 -2.36 -6.24
C LYS A 299 -30.39 -2.38 -7.53
N GLU A 300 -29.77 -1.97 -8.64
CA GLU A 300 -30.39 -1.91 -9.95
C GLU A 300 -30.73 -3.31 -10.49
N HIS A 301 -29.90 -4.31 -10.18
CA HIS A 301 -30.04 -5.68 -10.66
C HIS A 301 -31.01 -6.54 -9.81
N ARG A 302 -31.83 -5.89 -8.94
CA ARG A 302 -32.94 -6.46 -8.15
C ARG A 302 -32.73 -7.93 -7.72
N PRO A 303 -31.83 -8.19 -6.75
CA PRO A 303 -31.83 -9.50 -6.11
C PRO A 303 -33.24 -9.83 -5.57
N PRO A 304 -33.67 -11.10 -5.58
CA PRO A 304 -35.00 -11.51 -5.13
C PRO A 304 -35.30 -11.11 -3.67
N VAL A 305 -34.27 -10.81 -2.89
CA VAL A 305 -34.37 -10.27 -1.53
C VAL A 305 -33.64 -8.93 -1.48
N LYS A 306 -34.34 -7.87 -1.09
CA LYS A 306 -33.73 -6.56 -0.82
C LYS A 306 -32.76 -6.70 0.35
N ARG A 307 -31.49 -6.36 0.12
CA ARG A 307 -30.42 -6.39 1.11
C ARG A 307 -29.71 -5.04 1.14
N ASP A 308 -29.45 -4.52 2.33
CA ASP A 308 -28.72 -3.27 2.52
C ASP A 308 -27.22 -3.57 2.62
N TYR A 309 -26.63 -3.91 1.47
CA TYR A 309 -25.20 -4.18 1.35
C TYR A 309 -24.36 -2.94 1.65
N TYR A 310 -23.18 -3.16 2.22
CA TYR A 310 -22.17 -2.13 2.39
C TYR A 310 -20.74 -2.70 2.36
N ILE A 311 -19.79 -1.87 1.91
CA ILE A 311 -18.36 -2.17 1.99
C ILE A 311 -17.84 -1.57 3.30
N GLY A 312 -17.43 -2.43 4.23
CA GLY A 312 -17.08 -2.03 5.60
C GLY A 312 -15.88 -2.77 6.19
N SER A 313 -15.06 -3.39 5.34
CA SER A 313 -13.91 -4.18 5.77
C SER A 313 -12.84 -4.25 4.69
N TYR A 314 -11.57 -4.22 5.10
CA TYR A 314 -10.44 -4.51 4.21
C TYR A 314 -10.52 -5.89 3.58
N ALA A 315 -11.19 -6.85 4.22
CA ALA A 315 -11.37 -8.19 3.66
C ALA A 315 -12.26 -8.20 2.40
N GLN A 316 -13.10 -7.18 2.20
CA GLN A 316 -13.94 -7.02 1.02
C GLN A 316 -13.25 -6.24 -0.10
N THR A 317 -12.22 -5.45 0.20
CA THR A 317 -11.71 -4.41 -0.71
C THR A 317 -10.39 -4.77 -1.35
N TYR A 318 -10.40 -4.78 -2.68
CA TYR A 318 -9.23 -4.95 -3.53
C TYR A 318 -9.11 -3.73 -4.43
N VAL A 319 -7.88 -3.38 -4.81
CA VAL A 319 -7.63 -2.36 -5.83
C VAL A 319 -7.11 -3.02 -7.09
N VAL A 320 -7.58 -2.52 -8.22
CA VAL A 320 -7.11 -2.90 -9.55
C VAL A 320 -6.47 -1.69 -10.20
N LEU A 321 -5.18 -1.78 -10.53
CA LEU A 321 -4.48 -0.77 -11.30
C LEU A 321 -4.85 -0.91 -12.77
N GLU A 322 -5.57 0.08 -13.29
CA GLU A 322 -5.90 0.18 -14.70
C GLU A 322 -4.97 1.17 -15.40
N GLY A 323 -4.51 0.80 -16.60
CA GLY A 323 -3.80 1.68 -17.51
C GLY A 323 -4.55 1.78 -18.83
N ASP A 324 -4.67 2.99 -19.35
CA ASP A 324 -5.18 3.27 -20.68
C ASP A 324 -4.00 3.32 -21.64
N GLY A 325 -3.81 2.24 -22.40
CA GLY A 325 -2.71 2.12 -23.35
C GLY A 325 -2.71 3.19 -24.45
N SER A 326 -3.83 3.89 -24.67
CA SER A 326 -3.95 4.93 -25.69
C SER A 326 -3.66 6.34 -25.17
N THR A 327 -4.06 6.65 -23.94
CA THR A 327 -3.86 7.98 -23.33
C THR A 327 -2.71 8.04 -22.33
N GLY A 328 -2.13 6.90 -21.98
CA GLY A 328 -1.12 6.78 -20.92
C GLY A 328 -1.68 6.96 -19.51
N ARG A 329 -2.97 7.30 -19.35
CA ARG A 329 -3.62 7.50 -18.05
C ARG A 329 -3.69 6.21 -17.25
N SER A 330 -3.50 6.28 -15.95
CA SER A 330 -3.65 5.13 -15.05
C SER A 330 -4.32 5.54 -13.76
N ARG A 331 -5.12 4.63 -13.18
CA ARG A 331 -5.81 4.86 -11.92
C ARG A 331 -6.03 3.55 -11.17
N LEU A 332 -6.22 3.66 -9.87
CA LEU A 332 -6.74 2.55 -9.06
C LEU A 332 -8.26 2.52 -9.16
N ARG A 333 -8.82 1.33 -9.37
CA ARG A 333 -10.24 1.03 -9.23
C ARG A 333 -10.48 0.18 -8.01
N LEU A 334 -11.62 0.36 -7.37
CA LEU A 334 -12.06 -0.60 -6.38
C LEU A 334 -12.65 -1.85 -7.05
N ALA A 335 -12.25 -3.01 -6.53
CA ALA A 335 -12.88 -4.30 -6.76
C ALA A 335 -13.24 -4.93 -5.41
N THR A 336 -14.20 -5.84 -5.43
CA THR A 336 -14.56 -6.67 -4.28
C THR A 336 -14.62 -8.14 -4.68
N VAL A 337 -14.72 -9.00 -3.69
CA VAL A 337 -15.13 -10.41 -3.87
C VAL A 337 -16.67 -10.49 -3.87
N PRO A 338 -17.29 -11.58 -4.35
CA PRO A 338 -18.75 -11.76 -4.38
C PRO A 338 -19.34 -12.07 -2.99
N TYR A 339 -18.80 -11.47 -1.93
CA TYR A 339 -19.31 -11.59 -0.56
C TYR A 339 -19.30 -10.22 0.10
N CYS A 340 -20.43 -9.82 0.68
CA CYS A 340 -20.60 -8.48 1.21
C CYS A 340 -21.33 -8.49 2.55
N LEU A 341 -21.06 -7.48 3.38
CA LEU A 341 -21.73 -7.27 4.66
C LEU A 341 -23.13 -6.70 4.44
N ILE A 342 -24.08 -7.09 5.28
CA ILE A 342 -25.48 -6.68 5.21
C ILE A 342 -25.85 -5.96 6.50
N ALA A 343 -26.23 -4.70 6.38
CA ALA A 343 -26.73 -3.90 7.48
C ALA A 343 -28.20 -4.20 7.78
N LYS A 344 -28.70 -3.71 8.91
CA LYS A 344 -30.13 -3.86 9.27
C LYS A 344 -31.06 -3.02 8.38
N ASP A 345 -30.56 -1.89 7.88
CA ASP A 345 -31.28 -0.95 7.04
C ASP A 345 -30.30 -0.09 6.22
N ALA A 346 -30.82 0.64 5.23
CA ALA A 346 -30.02 1.49 4.35
C ALA A 346 -29.25 2.62 5.08
N LYS A 347 -29.78 3.11 6.21
CA LYS A 347 -29.16 4.17 6.99
C LYS A 347 -27.94 3.63 7.75
N ASP A 348 -28.07 2.44 8.34
CA ASP A 348 -26.98 1.71 8.99
C ASP A 348 -25.89 1.32 7.99
N ALA A 349 -26.27 0.83 6.79
CA ALA A 349 -25.32 0.54 5.70
C ALA A 349 -24.48 1.79 5.33
N SER A 350 -25.14 2.93 5.11
CA SER A 350 -24.47 4.19 4.77
C SER A 350 -23.55 4.67 5.89
N ALA A 351 -24.00 4.61 7.15
CA ALA A 351 -23.20 5.03 8.30
C ALA A 351 -21.94 4.16 8.47
N ARG A 352 -22.06 2.83 8.34
CA ARG A 352 -20.94 1.90 8.45
C ARG A 352 -19.94 2.03 7.31
N GLN A 353 -20.42 2.18 6.08
CA GLN A 353 -19.55 2.43 4.93
C GLN A 353 -18.76 3.73 5.10
N LYS A 354 -19.43 4.81 5.54
CA LYS A 354 -18.76 6.08 5.82
C LYS A 354 -17.69 5.93 6.90
N ALA A 355 -18.00 5.24 8.00
CA ALA A 355 -17.03 4.97 9.07
C ALA A 355 -15.81 4.19 8.57
N PHE A 356 -16.03 3.18 7.72
CA PHE A 356 -14.95 2.44 7.08
C PHE A 356 -14.06 3.34 6.20
N TRP A 357 -14.62 4.17 5.33
CA TRP A 357 -13.83 5.05 4.47
C TRP A 357 -13.10 6.16 5.23
N GLU A 358 -13.64 6.65 6.35
CA GLU A 358 -12.88 7.54 7.25
C GLU A 358 -11.67 6.81 7.87
N GLN A 359 -11.84 5.55 8.28
CA GLN A 359 -10.72 4.73 8.75
C GLN A 359 -9.68 4.50 7.65
N VAL A 360 -10.12 4.23 6.41
CA VAL A 360 -9.23 4.09 5.23
C VAL A 360 -8.41 5.36 5.01
N LYS A 361 -9.01 6.56 5.09
CA LYS A 361 -8.30 7.84 4.95
C LYS A 361 -7.21 8.02 6.01
N ILE A 362 -7.49 7.61 7.26
CA ILE A 362 -6.52 7.63 8.35
C ILE A 362 -5.39 6.64 8.07
N ASP A 363 -5.72 5.39 7.75
CA ASP A 363 -4.73 4.34 7.55
C ASP A 363 -3.81 4.61 6.35
N ALA A 364 -4.38 5.17 5.28
CA ALA A 364 -3.67 5.60 4.07
C ALA A 364 -2.77 6.83 4.29
N GLY A 365 -2.84 7.48 5.45
CA GLY A 365 -2.05 8.69 5.75
C GLY A 365 -2.48 9.90 4.90
N CYS A 366 -3.76 9.98 4.54
CA CYS A 366 -4.37 11.12 3.84
C CYS A 366 -4.86 12.20 4.81
N ALA A 367 -5.19 11.81 6.05
CA ALA A 367 -5.83 12.66 7.05
C ALA A 367 -4.94 12.77 8.28
N VAL A 368 -3.85 13.54 8.18
CA VAL A 368 -3.00 13.82 9.35
C VAL A 368 -3.56 14.99 10.18
N SER A 369 -4.52 15.78 9.67
CA SER A 369 -4.93 17.04 10.32
C SER A 369 -6.16 17.01 11.26
N LYS A 370 -6.76 15.86 11.62
CA LYS A 370 -7.99 15.85 12.45
C LYS A 370 -7.84 15.54 13.94
N TYR A 371 -6.65 15.18 14.43
CA TYR A 371 -6.41 14.94 15.87
C TYR A 371 -5.79 16.13 16.61
N ALA A 372 -5.76 17.32 15.99
CA ALA A 372 -5.49 18.57 16.68
C ALA A 372 -6.79 19.13 17.30
N ARG A 373 -7.22 18.58 18.44
CA ARG A 373 -7.99 19.32 19.45
C ARG A 373 -7.59 18.86 20.84
#